data_AF-A0A085ADJ4-F1
#
_entry.id   AF-A0A085ADJ4-F1
#
_cell.length_a   1.000
_cell.length_b   1.000
_cell.length_c   1.000
_cell.angle_alpha   90.00
_cell.angle_beta   90.00
_cell.angle_gamma   90.00
#
_symmetry.space_group_name_H-M   'P 1'
#
loop_
_entity.id
_entity.type
_entity.pdbx_description
1 polymer ?
#
loop_
_entity_poly.entity_id
_entity_poly.type
_entity_poly.pdbx_seq_one_letter_code
_entity_poly.pdbx_strand_id
1 'polypeptide(L)' 'MSTITKIATVITMFVIPAAMADENPHCVAVTDSYNVTTVQCDNGTVTVTSGAKKTAVICNSSLNCREIKL' A
#
# COMPACT_ATOMS: atom_id res chain seq x y z
N MET A 1 -32.89 -22.48 19.68
CA MET A 1 -32.57 -21.54 18.59
C MET A 1 -31.48 -20.59 19.08
N SER A 2 -30.18 -20.90 18.94
CA SER A 2 -29.09 -19.91 19.19
C SER A 2 -27.64 -20.41 19.06
N THR A 3 -27.35 -21.63 18.61
CA THR A 3 -25.94 -22.08 18.47
C THR A 3 -25.45 -22.11 17.03
N ILE A 4 -26.33 -22.43 16.07
CA ILE A 4 -25.97 -22.53 14.65
C ILE A 4 -25.67 -21.14 14.05
N THR A 5 -26.36 -20.09 14.49
CA THR A 5 -26.17 -18.72 13.99
C THR A 5 -24.82 -18.11 14.37
N LYS A 6 -24.17 -18.59 15.44
CA LYS A 6 -22.90 -18.03 15.94
C LYS A 6 -21.67 -18.55 15.20
N ILE A 7 -21.77 -19.67 14.47
CA ILE A 7 -20.63 -20.25 13.74
C ILE A 7 -20.53 -19.62 12.34
N ALA A 8 -21.67 -19.32 11.71
CA ALA A 8 -21.71 -18.67 10.40
C ALA A 8 -21.07 -17.27 10.42
N THR A 9 -21.24 -16.50 11.50
CA THR A 9 -20.64 -15.16 11.64
C THR A 9 -19.12 -15.17 11.84
N VAL A 10 -18.58 -16.24 12.44
CA VAL A 10 -17.12 -16.37 12.64
C VAL A 10 -16.43 -16.73 11.32
N ILE A 11 -17.04 -17.60 10.50
CA ILE A 11 -16.46 -17.99 9.21
C ILE A 11 -16.39 -16.78 8.27
N THR A 12 -17.43 -15.93 8.21
CA THR A 12 -17.41 -14.71 7.37
C THR A 12 -16.36 -13.68 7.81
N MET A 13 -15.91 -13.71 9.06
CA MET A 13 -14.88 -12.79 9.58
C MET A 13 -13.46 -13.19 9.15
N PHE A 14 -13.26 -14.45 8.75
CA PHE A 14 -11.97 -14.96 8.26
C PHE A 14 -11.83 -14.96 6.72
N VAL A 15 -12.90 -14.69 5.97
CA VAL A 15 -12.83 -14.64 4.49
C VAL A 15 -12.32 -13.29 3.97
N ILE A 16 -12.25 -12.26 4.81
CA ILE A 16 -12.03 -10.88 4.35
C ILE A 16 -10.56 -10.49 4.09
N PRO A 17 -9.49 -11.12 4.65
CA PRO A 17 -8.13 -10.71 4.27
C PRO A 17 -7.62 -11.36 2.99
N ALA A 18 -8.14 -12.54 2.62
CA ALA A 18 -7.58 -13.32 1.50
C ALA A 18 -7.95 -12.74 0.12
N ALA A 19 -9.09 -12.04 0.01
CA ALA A 19 -9.48 -11.35 -1.22
C ALA A 19 -8.71 -10.04 -1.46
N MET A 20 -7.97 -9.55 -0.45
CA MET A 20 -7.15 -8.33 -0.50
C MET A 20 -5.65 -8.65 -0.50
N ALA A 21 -5.27 -9.91 -0.74
CA ALA A 21 -3.85 -10.31 -0.68
C ALA A 21 -3.23 -10.49 -2.07
N ASP A 22 -4.04 -10.47 -3.15
CA ASP A 22 -3.56 -10.69 -4.51
C ASP A 22 -3.17 -9.38 -5.24
N GLU A 23 -3.58 -8.21 -4.73
CA GLU A 23 -3.36 -6.91 -5.40
C GLU A 23 -2.63 -5.86 -4.55
N ASN A 24 -2.14 -6.19 -3.35
CA ASN A 24 -1.30 -5.28 -2.58
C ASN A 24 0.16 -5.72 -2.68
N PRO A 25 0.94 -5.20 -3.66
CA PRO A 25 2.37 -5.53 -3.75
C PRO A 25 3.03 -5.20 -2.42
N HIS A 26 3.97 -6.04 -1.96
CA HIS A 26 4.70 -5.70 -0.75
C HIS A 26 5.40 -4.36 -0.99
N CYS A 27 5.03 -3.35 -0.21
CA CYS A 27 5.64 -2.04 -0.25
C CYS A 27 6.46 -1.81 1.01
N VAL A 28 7.66 -1.25 0.85
CA VAL A 28 8.54 -0.83 1.94
C VAL A 28 8.66 0.69 1.87
N ALA A 29 8.43 1.36 3.00
CA ALA A 29 8.58 2.80 3.12
C ALA A 29 9.75 3.14 4.03
N VAL A 30 10.61 4.06 3.59
CA VAL A 30 11.74 4.59 4.35
C VAL A 30 11.69 6.10 4.28
N THR A 31 11.82 6.76 5.43
CA THR A 31 11.96 8.21 5.51
C THR A 31 13.38 8.55 5.94
N ASP A 32 14.03 9.44 5.19
CA ASP A 32 15.37 9.91 5.50
C ASP A 32 15.38 11.08 6.50
N SER A 33 16.57 11.52 6.88
CA SER A 33 16.76 12.69 7.78
C SER A 33 16.30 14.02 7.17
N TYR A 34 16.00 14.07 5.88
CA TYR A 34 15.54 15.26 5.15
C TYR A 34 14.02 15.29 4.97
N ASN A 35 13.27 14.40 5.65
CA ASN A 35 11.82 14.24 5.49
C ASN A 35 11.41 13.90 4.06
N VAL A 36 12.26 13.14 3.37
CA VAL A 36 11.94 12.51 2.10
C VAL A 36 11.53 11.06 2.38
N THR A 37 10.31 10.70 2.00
CA THR A 37 9.78 9.35 2.15
C THR A 37 9.83 8.64 0.82
N THR A 38 10.58 7.55 0.73
CA THR A 38 10.62 6.66 -0.41
C THR A 38 9.81 5.41 -0.10
N VAL A 39 8.85 5.10 -0.96
CA VAL A 39 8.06 3.87 -0.95
C VAL A 39 8.42 3.06 -2.17
N GLN A 40 8.85 1.82 -1.99
CA GLN A 40 9.14 0.89 -3.08
C GLN A 40 8.26 -0.34 -2.93
N CYS A 41 7.60 -0.73 -4.02
CA CYS A 41 6.72 -1.88 -4.07
C CYS A 41 7.29 -2.97 -4.99
N ASP A 42 6.99 -4.24 -4.71
CA ASP A 42 7.45 -5.40 -5.50
C ASP A 42 6.99 -5.38 -6.97
N ASN A 43 5.92 -4.63 -7.28
CA ASN A 43 5.47 -4.39 -8.65
C ASN A 43 6.39 -3.43 -9.44
N GLY A 44 7.50 -3.00 -8.85
CA GLY A 44 8.46 -2.05 -9.42
C GLY A 44 8.01 -0.59 -9.37
N THR A 45 6.92 -0.28 -8.65
CA THR A 45 6.53 1.11 -8.38
C THR A 45 7.40 1.69 -7.28
N VAL A 46 7.92 2.89 -7.52
CA VAL A 46 8.67 3.67 -6.53
C VAL A 46 8.02 5.04 -6.41
N THR A 47 7.68 5.45 -5.19
CA THR A 47 7.15 6.79 -4.89
C THR A 47 8.13 7.50 -3.98
N VAL A 48 8.54 8.71 -4.33
CA VAL A 48 9.42 9.56 -3.54
C VAL A 48 8.67 10.83 -3.18
N THR A 49 8.34 11.02 -1.92
CA THR A 49 7.60 12.16 -1.41
C THR A 49 8.51 13.08 -0.63
N SER A 50 8.55 14.36 -0.99
CA SER A 50 9.25 15.39 -0.22
C SER A 50 8.24 16.29 0.49
N GLY A 51 8.15 16.15 1.81
CA GLY A 51 7.28 17.03 2.62
C GLY A 51 7.70 18.50 2.56
N ALA A 52 9.01 18.76 2.50
CA ALA A 52 9.56 20.11 2.41
C ALA A 52 9.20 20.82 1.09
N LYS A 53 9.23 20.09 -0.03
CA LYS A 53 8.92 20.65 -1.35
C LYS A 53 7.44 20.56 -1.71
N LYS A 54 6.63 19.84 -0.93
CA LYS A 54 5.25 19.49 -1.25
C LYS A 54 5.15 18.87 -2.65
N THR A 55 6.05 17.96 -2.96
CA THR A 55 6.07 17.22 -4.22
C THR A 55 6.16 15.72 -3.95
N ALA A 56 5.60 14.93 -4.85
CA ALA A 56 5.83 13.50 -4.93
C ALA A 56 6.23 13.11 -6.35
N VAL A 57 7.20 12.22 -6.48
CA VAL A 57 7.60 11.62 -7.73
C VAL A 57 7.16 10.17 -7.72
N ILE A 58 6.36 9.76 -8.68
CA ILE A 58 5.87 8.40 -8.83
C ILE A 58 6.51 7.82 -10.08
N CYS A 59 7.27 6.75 -9.92
CA CYS A 59 7.90 5.99 -10.98
C CYS A 59 7.30 4.59 -11.01
N ASN A 60 7.08 4.04 -12.21
CA ASN A 60 6.67 2.65 -12.38
C ASN A 60 7.82 1.77 -12.89
N SER A 61 7.58 0.46 -12.97
CA SER A 61 8.54 -0.53 -13.47
C SER A 61 9.00 -0.29 -14.90
N SER A 62 8.20 0.42 -15.71
CA SER A 62 8.55 0.87 -17.06
C SER A 62 9.41 2.14 -17.08
N LEU A 63 9.98 2.55 -15.94
CA LEU A 63 10.80 3.77 -15.78
C LEU A 63 10.06 5.07 -16.15
N ASN A 64 8.73 5.04 -16.19
CA ASN A 64 7.94 6.25 -16.40
C ASN A 64 7.77 6.93 -15.06
N CYS A 65 8.38 8.09 -14.91
CA CYS A 65 8.31 8.91 -13.71
C CYS A 65 7.45 10.15 -13.95
N ARG A 66 6.60 10.48 -12.98
CA ARG A 66 5.80 11.70 -12.97
C ARG A 66 5.96 12.41 -11.63
N GLU A 67 6.30 13.69 -11.69
CA GLU A 67 6.21 14.56 -10.53
C GLU A 67 4.78 15.10 -10.41
N ILE A 68 4.26 15.08 -9.19
CA ILE A 68 3.00 15.68 -8.78
C ILE A 68 3.24 16.62 -7.62
N LYS A 69 2.43 17.67 -7.55
CA LYS A 69 2.42 18.61 -6.41
C LYS A 69 1.40 18.12 -5.38
N LEU A 70 1.77 18.21 -4.10
CA LEU A 70 0.97 17.82 -2.94
C LEU A 70 0.27 19.03 -2.30
#